data_AF-A0A200I137-F1
#
_entry.id   AF-A0A200I137-F1
#
_cell.length_a   1.000
_cell.length_b   1.000
_cell.length_c   1.000
_cell.angle_alpha   90.00
_cell.angle_beta   90.00
_cell.angle_gamma   90.00
#
_symmetry.space_group_name_H-M   'P 1'
#
loop_
_entity.id
_entity.type
_entity.pdbx_description
1 polymer ?
#
loop_
_entity_poly.entity_id
_entity_poly.type
_entity_poly.pdbx_seq_one_letter_code
_entity_poly.pdbx_strand_id
1 'polypeptide(L)'
;MLENKNKQLQILITSHSSHIVSECNFDDIIYLKKNENTVISKSFNSLKEEYGGDERKEYKFVKQYLTINRSELFFADKAICIEGDTERILMPTMMYKTDNKENSEGDTIPLLSQNISVVEVGAHSHIFIPLFKFLGIKVLIITDIDAADKNNNGRYIKSPPNVAKYTSNASIKAFFKDTNLDTSNNQFKELVEKKTEDKIKDNIRIAYQIPEIDDEYQASSFEDAFIALNKDRCV
;
A
#
# COMPACT_ATOMS: atom_id res chain seq x y z
N MET A 1 32.18 -34.06 7.76
CA MET A 1 32.89 -34.17 6.46
C MET A 1 32.52 -32.98 5.60
N LEU A 2 33.24 -31.85 5.71
CA LEU A 2 33.28 -30.74 4.73
C LEU A 2 34.28 -29.65 5.16
N GLU A 3 34.73 -29.64 6.42
CA GLU A 3 35.67 -28.64 6.97
C GLU A 3 37.12 -28.69 6.41
N ASN A 4 37.47 -29.66 5.56
CA ASN A 4 38.88 -29.92 5.19
C ASN A 4 39.21 -29.83 3.70
N LYS A 5 38.41 -29.10 2.90
CA LYS A 5 38.83 -28.68 1.56
C LYS A 5 38.49 -27.22 1.34
N ASN A 6 39.52 -26.45 1.01
CA ASN A 6 39.50 -25.05 0.61
C ASN A 6 38.70 -24.87 -0.71
N LYS A 7 37.42 -25.23 -0.71
CA LYS A 7 36.51 -25.16 -1.84
C LYS A 7 35.56 -24.01 -1.59
N GLN A 8 35.77 -22.90 -2.31
CA GLN A 8 34.74 -21.87 -2.45
C GLN A 8 33.55 -22.49 -3.19
N LEU A 9 32.44 -22.69 -2.48
CA LEU A 9 31.19 -23.17 -3.05
C LEU A 9 30.28 -21.96 -3.25
N GLN A 10 29.93 -21.69 -4.51
CA GLN A 10 28.87 -20.74 -4.85
C GLN A 10 27.60 -21.53 -5.16
N ILE A 11 26.49 -21.18 -4.51
CA ILE A 11 25.20 -21.84 -4.69
C ILE A 11 24.23 -20.84 -5.31
N LEU A 12 23.61 -21.23 -6.43
CA LEU A 12 22.50 -20.48 -7.03
C LEU A 12 21.22 -21.29 -6.83
N ILE A 13 20.23 -20.69 -6.18
CA ILE A 13 18.92 -21.30 -5.93
C ILE A 13 17.86 -20.44 -6.61
N THR A 14 17.00 -21.07 -7.41
CA THR A 14 15.79 -20.45 -7.95
C THR A 14 14.58 -21.00 -7.20
N SER A 15 13.71 -20.14 -6.69
CA SER A 15 12.57 -20.55 -5.87
C SER A 15 11.34 -19.70 -6.16
N HIS A 16 10.18 -20.36 -6.21
CA HIS A 16 8.86 -19.71 -6.14
C HIS A 16 8.26 -19.76 -4.71
N SER A 17 9.01 -20.30 -3.74
CA SER A 17 8.55 -20.44 -2.37
C SER A 17 8.94 -19.21 -1.55
N SER A 18 7.92 -18.51 -1.07
CA SER A 18 8.01 -17.40 -0.13
C SER A 18 8.80 -17.77 1.13
N HIS A 19 8.64 -19.01 1.60
CA HIS A 19 9.33 -19.55 2.78
C HIS A 19 10.84 -19.70 2.58
N ILE A 20 11.28 -20.09 1.39
CA ILE A 20 12.72 -20.20 1.09
C ILE A 20 13.33 -18.79 1.04
N VAL A 21 12.61 -17.84 0.43
CA VAL A 21 13.07 -16.45 0.30
C VAL A 21 13.16 -15.75 1.66
N SER A 22 12.23 -16.01 2.59
CA SER A 22 12.24 -15.38 3.92
C SER A 22 13.38 -15.85 4.83
N GLU A 23 13.92 -17.05 4.60
CA GLU A 23 15.05 -17.62 5.35
C GLU A 23 16.41 -17.23 4.76
N CYS A 24 16.42 -16.56 3.60
CA CYS A 24 17.64 -16.07 2.96
C CYS A 24 17.99 -14.67 3.46
N ASN A 25 19.28 -14.31 3.44
CA ASN A 25 19.66 -12.92 3.61
C ASN A 25 19.14 -12.12 2.40
N PHE A 26 18.37 -11.06 2.67
CA PHE A 26 17.79 -10.23 1.63
C PHE A 26 18.84 -9.65 0.67
N ASP A 27 20.05 -9.40 1.16
CA ASP A 27 21.14 -8.83 0.38
C ASP A 27 21.62 -9.78 -0.74
N ASP A 28 21.30 -11.07 -0.63
CA ASP A 28 21.64 -12.12 -1.60
C ASP A 28 20.52 -12.39 -2.62
N ILE A 29 19.37 -11.72 -2.49
CA ILE A 29 18.20 -11.93 -3.35
C ILE A 29 18.36 -11.18 -4.67
N ILE A 30 18.12 -11.92 -5.76
CA ILE A 30 17.95 -11.37 -7.10
C ILE A 30 16.50 -11.63 -7.53
N TYR A 31 15.75 -10.55 -7.70
CA TYR A 31 14.36 -10.59 -8.15
C TYR A 31 14.29 -10.59 -9.68
N LEU A 32 13.66 -11.63 -10.24
CA LEU A 32 13.46 -11.77 -11.67
C LEU A 32 12.00 -11.50 -12.01
N LYS A 33 11.76 -10.53 -12.89
CA LYS A 33 10.43 -10.17 -13.35
C LYS A 33 10.34 -10.22 -14.86
N LYS A 34 9.36 -10.95 -15.38
CA LYS A 34 9.02 -10.92 -16.79
C LYS A 34 8.36 -9.58 -17.14
N ASN A 35 8.87 -8.93 -18.17
CA ASN A 35 8.28 -7.73 -18.77
C ASN A 35 8.14 -7.97 -20.28
N GLU A 36 6.90 -8.24 -20.72
CA GLU A 36 6.59 -8.66 -22.09
C GLU A 36 7.47 -9.85 -22.54
N ASN A 37 8.37 -9.62 -23.50
CA ASN A 37 9.29 -10.63 -24.02
C ASN A 37 10.69 -10.57 -23.39
N THR A 38 10.88 -9.80 -22.32
CA THR A 38 12.16 -9.63 -21.62
C THR A 38 12.05 -10.03 -20.15
N VAL A 39 13.18 -10.30 -19.51
CA VAL A 39 13.27 -10.52 -18.06
C VAL A 39 14.15 -9.43 -17.47
N ILE A 40 13.60 -8.68 -16.52
CA ILE A 40 14.31 -7.70 -15.73
C ILE A 40 14.83 -8.40 -14.48
N SER A 41 16.13 -8.27 -14.23
CA SER A 41 16.78 -8.73 -13.01
C SER A 41 17.07 -7.52 -12.12
N LYS A 42 16.65 -7.58 -10.85
CA LYS A 42 16.90 -6.54 -9.86
C LYS A 42 17.51 -7.16 -8.61
N SER A 43 18.69 -6.71 -8.22
CA SER A 43 19.26 -7.10 -6.92
C SER A 43 18.48 -6.38 -5.83
N PHE A 44 18.12 -7.08 -4.75
CA PHE A 44 17.46 -6.45 -3.62
C PHE A 44 18.34 -5.36 -2.96
N ASN A 45 19.67 -5.42 -3.11
CA ASN A 45 20.55 -4.34 -2.66
C ASN A 45 20.29 -3.00 -3.35
N SER A 46 19.76 -2.98 -4.58
CA SER A 46 19.41 -1.70 -5.21
C SER A 46 18.25 -1.00 -4.47
N LEU A 47 17.36 -1.77 -3.84
CA LEU A 47 16.29 -1.21 -3.02
C LEU A 47 16.85 -0.48 -1.80
N LYS A 48 17.90 -1.02 -1.17
CA LYS A 48 18.58 -0.39 -0.04
C LYS A 48 19.13 1.00 -0.38
N GLU A 49 19.61 1.19 -1.61
CA GLU A 49 20.07 2.50 -2.10
C GLU A 49 18.90 3.50 -2.23
N GLU A 50 17.71 3.05 -2.66
CA GLU A 50 16.51 3.90 -2.74
C GLU A 50 16.07 4.45 -1.37
N TYR A 51 16.30 3.69 -0.29
CA TYR A 51 16.04 4.16 1.08
C TYR A 51 17.17 5.02 1.67
N GLY A 52 18.32 5.11 1.00
CA GLY A 52 19.50 5.84 1.49
C GLY A 52 20.32 5.06 2.53
N GLY A 53 20.29 3.72 2.49
CA GLY A 53 21.15 2.85 3.29
C GLY A 53 20.43 2.00 4.35
N ASP A 54 21.16 1.06 4.94
CA ASP A 54 20.61 0.01 5.85
C ASP A 54 20.12 0.55 7.19
N GLU A 55 20.78 1.60 7.68
CA GLU A 55 20.53 2.09 9.03
C GLU A 55 19.22 2.87 9.14
N ARG A 56 18.63 3.21 8.00
CA ARG A 56 17.38 3.95 7.88
C ARG A 56 16.24 3.14 8.46
N LYS A 57 15.45 3.80 9.32
CA LYS A 57 14.32 3.18 10.02
C LYS A 57 13.28 2.65 9.03
N GLU A 58 13.11 3.37 7.93
CA GLU A 58 12.21 3.06 6.82
C GLU A 58 12.58 1.72 6.18
N TYR A 59 13.86 1.51 5.84
CA TYR A 59 14.34 0.25 5.27
C TYR A 59 14.22 -0.92 6.25
N LYS A 60 14.59 -0.70 7.52
CA LYS A 60 14.45 -1.71 8.57
C LYS A 60 13.00 -2.15 8.74
N PHE A 61 12.05 -1.21 8.68
CA PHE A 61 10.63 -1.50 8.76
C PHE A 61 10.15 -2.37 7.58
N VAL A 62 10.58 -2.03 6.36
CA VAL A 62 10.27 -2.82 5.16
C VAL A 62 10.88 -4.22 5.22
N LYS A 63 12.14 -4.34 5.63
CA LYS A 63 12.83 -5.63 5.78
C LYS A 63 12.13 -6.49 6.82
N GLN A 64 11.78 -5.91 7.96
CA GLN A 64 11.03 -6.58 9.02
C GLN A 64 9.66 -7.06 8.52
N TYR A 65 8.93 -6.22 7.78
CA TYR A 65 7.64 -6.61 7.20
C TYR A 65 7.80 -7.83 6.27
N LEU A 66 8.78 -7.81 5.36
CA LEU A 66 9.03 -8.91 4.44
C LEU A 66 9.41 -10.20 5.19
N THR A 67 10.20 -10.11 6.26
CA THR A 67 10.50 -11.26 7.12
C THR A 67 9.25 -11.84 7.78
N ILE A 68 8.43 -10.99 8.42
CA ILE A 68 7.25 -11.43 9.16
C ILE A 68 6.21 -12.05 8.23
N ASN A 69 5.99 -11.44 7.06
CA ASN A 69 5.02 -11.90 6.07
C ASN A 69 5.62 -12.91 5.07
N ARG A 70 6.67 -13.62 5.48
CA ARG A 70 7.35 -14.69 4.73
C ARG A 70 7.62 -14.33 3.27
N SER A 71 7.91 -13.07 2.95
CA SER A 71 8.20 -12.63 1.58
C SER A 71 7.06 -12.92 0.56
N GLU A 72 5.80 -13.05 0.99
CA GLU A 72 4.66 -13.29 0.09
C GLU A 72 4.53 -12.22 -0.99
N LEU A 73 4.85 -10.98 -0.66
CA LEU A 73 4.77 -9.84 -1.55
C LEU A 73 5.67 -9.96 -2.79
N PHE A 74 6.76 -10.73 -2.75
CA PHE A 74 7.62 -10.96 -3.93
C PHE A 74 6.91 -11.74 -5.03
N PHE A 75 5.93 -12.56 -4.66
CA PHE A 75 5.22 -13.44 -5.58
C PHE A 75 3.87 -12.86 -6.01
N ALA A 76 3.37 -11.83 -5.32
CA ALA A 76 2.09 -11.21 -5.60
C ALA A 76 2.07 -10.51 -6.96
N ASP A 77 0.93 -10.59 -7.66
CA ASP A 77 0.69 -9.80 -8.88
C ASP A 77 0.20 -8.39 -8.54
N LYS A 78 -0.49 -8.26 -7.40
CA LYS A 78 -1.08 -7.03 -6.90
C LYS A 78 -0.97 -6.95 -5.38
N ALA A 79 -0.96 -5.74 -4.84
CA ALA A 79 -1.02 -5.50 -3.41
C ALA A 79 -2.16 -4.54 -3.06
N ILE A 80 -2.83 -4.79 -1.94
CA ILE A 80 -3.75 -3.84 -1.31
C ILE A 80 -3.16 -3.47 0.04
N CYS A 81 -2.77 -2.22 0.19
CA CYS A 81 -2.31 -1.65 1.43
C CYS A 81 -3.49 -1.10 2.21
N ILE A 82 -3.58 -1.47 3.48
CA ILE A 82 -4.66 -1.08 4.39
C ILE A 82 -4.09 -0.46 5.67
N GLU A 83 -4.92 0.32 6.34
CA GLU A 83 -4.55 1.03 7.55
C GLU A 83 -4.63 0.15 8.81
N GLY A 84 -5.64 -0.70 8.95
CA GLY A 84 -5.78 -1.54 10.15
C GLY A 84 -6.51 -2.86 9.97
N ASP A 85 -6.81 -3.47 11.11
CA ASP A 85 -7.44 -4.79 11.22
C ASP A 85 -8.87 -4.83 10.66
N THR A 86 -9.62 -3.73 10.78
CA THR A 86 -11.00 -3.65 10.29
C THR A 86 -11.06 -3.95 8.79
N GLU A 87 -10.25 -3.24 8.00
CA GLU A 87 -10.13 -3.43 6.57
C GLU A 87 -9.63 -4.84 6.28
N ARG A 88 -8.61 -5.32 7.03
CA ARG A 88 -8.02 -6.64 6.83
C ARG A 88 -9.06 -7.76 6.90
N ILE A 89 -9.97 -7.67 7.88
CA ILE A 89 -11.04 -8.65 8.09
C ILE A 89 -12.11 -8.54 7.00
N LEU A 90 -12.42 -7.32 6.55
CA LEU A 90 -13.50 -7.07 5.59
C LEU A 90 -13.09 -7.23 4.12
N MET A 91 -11.80 -7.07 3.79
CA MET A 91 -11.29 -7.12 2.41
C MET A 91 -11.72 -8.38 1.65
N PRO A 92 -11.58 -9.61 2.19
CA PRO A 92 -12.02 -10.82 1.48
C PRO A 92 -13.52 -10.81 1.17
N THR A 93 -14.33 -10.29 2.09
CA THR A 93 -15.79 -10.19 1.91
C THR A 93 -16.15 -9.15 0.87
N MET A 94 -15.42 -8.03 0.82
CA MET A 94 -15.60 -7.01 -0.21
C MET A 94 -15.25 -7.55 -1.60
N MET A 95 -14.10 -8.23 -1.73
CA MET A 95 -13.70 -8.90 -2.98
C MET A 95 -14.76 -9.91 -3.43
N TYR A 96 -15.23 -10.79 -2.52
CA TYR A 96 -16.30 -11.74 -2.81
C TYR A 96 -17.58 -11.06 -3.32
N LYS A 97 -18.00 -9.97 -2.68
CA LYS A 97 -19.21 -9.24 -3.08
C LYS A 97 -19.04 -8.57 -4.44
N THR A 98 -17.86 -8.04 -4.75
CA THR A 98 -17.55 -7.47 -6.07
C THR A 98 -17.59 -8.54 -7.15
N ASP A 99 -16.93 -9.68 -6.90
CA ASP A 99 -16.90 -10.83 -7.83
C ASP A 99 -18.31 -11.37 -8.15
N ASN A 100 -19.26 -11.29 -7.20
CA ASN A 100 -20.65 -11.74 -7.41
C ASN A 100 -21.62 -10.65 -7.90
N LYS A 101 -21.27 -9.36 -7.75
CA LYS A 101 -22.09 -8.23 -8.23
C LYS A 101 -21.85 -7.96 -9.70
N GLU A 102 -20.61 -8.05 -10.13
CA GLU A 102 -20.28 -8.03 -11.54
C GLU A 102 -20.63 -9.40 -12.10
N ASN A 103 -21.87 -9.57 -12.61
CA ASN A 103 -22.16 -10.63 -13.57
C ASN A 103 -21.10 -10.48 -14.66
N SER A 104 -20.08 -11.33 -14.61
CA SER A 104 -18.84 -11.10 -15.35
C SER A 104 -19.14 -11.22 -16.84
N GLU A 105 -19.51 -10.10 -17.47
CA GLU A 105 -19.62 -9.98 -18.91
C GLU A 105 -18.19 -9.89 -19.47
N GLY A 106 -17.44 -11.00 -19.40
CA GLY A 106 -16.08 -11.12 -19.91
C GLY A 106 -15.21 -12.18 -19.22
N ASP A 107 -14.02 -12.40 -19.78
CA ASP A 107 -12.97 -13.32 -19.28
C ASP A 107 -12.21 -12.77 -18.05
N THR A 108 -12.84 -11.94 -17.20
CA THR A 108 -12.20 -11.37 -16.02
C THR A 108 -12.11 -12.41 -14.90
N ILE A 109 -10.88 -12.74 -14.49
CA ILE A 109 -10.62 -13.63 -13.36
C ILE A 109 -11.12 -12.99 -12.06
N PRO A 110 -11.91 -13.69 -11.22
CA PRO A 110 -12.38 -13.18 -9.92
C PRO A 110 -11.22 -12.69 -9.04
N LEU A 111 -11.42 -11.61 -8.27
CA LEU A 111 -10.40 -11.02 -7.39
C LEU A 111 -9.84 -12.05 -6.40
N LEU A 112 -10.70 -12.89 -5.81
CA LEU A 112 -10.28 -13.94 -4.88
C LEU A 112 -9.45 -15.06 -5.54
N SER A 113 -9.48 -15.17 -6.86
CA SER A 113 -8.69 -16.13 -7.63
C SER A 113 -7.40 -15.54 -8.19
N GLN A 114 -7.13 -14.26 -7.93
CA GLN A 114 -5.91 -13.57 -8.32
C GLN A 114 -4.89 -13.58 -7.17
N ASN A 115 -3.61 -13.47 -7.48
CA ASN A 115 -2.56 -13.42 -6.49
C ASN A 115 -2.41 -12.01 -5.88
N ILE A 116 -3.40 -11.61 -5.08
CA ILE A 116 -3.47 -10.30 -4.40
C ILE A 116 -2.98 -10.44 -2.96
N SER A 117 -1.93 -9.72 -2.60
CA SER A 117 -1.44 -9.65 -1.21
C SER A 117 -2.09 -8.47 -0.47
N VAL A 118 -2.63 -8.71 0.72
CA VAL A 118 -3.16 -7.65 1.59
C VAL A 118 -2.10 -7.30 2.64
N VAL A 119 -1.72 -6.03 2.67
CA VAL A 119 -0.55 -5.53 3.40
C VAL A 119 -1.02 -4.48 4.42
N GLU A 120 -0.95 -4.79 5.70
CA GLU A 120 -1.21 -3.81 6.76
C GLU A 120 0.00 -2.90 6.92
N VAL A 121 -0.16 -1.63 6.55
CA VAL A 121 0.93 -0.63 6.54
C VAL A 121 0.65 0.57 7.45
N GLY A 122 -0.56 0.66 8.03
CA GLY A 122 -0.99 1.82 8.80
C GLY A 122 -1.01 3.11 7.98
N ALA A 123 -0.92 4.24 8.68
CA ALA A 123 -0.76 5.56 8.08
C ALA A 123 0.63 5.78 7.41
N HIS A 124 1.46 4.73 7.29
CA HIS A 124 2.85 4.79 6.80
C HIS A 124 3.07 4.09 5.45
N SER A 125 2.03 3.94 4.63
CA SER A 125 2.12 3.34 3.29
C SER A 125 3.18 3.97 2.37
N HIS A 126 3.49 5.27 2.55
CA HIS A 126 4.57 5.95 1.83
C HIS A 126 5.95 5.30 2.00
N ILE A 127 6.20 4.65 3.14
CA ILE A 127 7.45 3.93 3.40
C ILE A 127 7.61 2.75 2.44
N PHE A 128 6.52 2.13 1.98
CA PHE A 128 6.58 0.97 1.10
C PHE A 128 6.60 1.33 -0.39
N ILE A 129 6.41 2.61 -0.76
CA ILE A 129 6.40 3.04 -2.17
C ILE A 129 7.67 2.61 -2.93
N PRO A 130 8.90 2.79 -2.40
CA PRO A 130 10.11 2.31 -3.09
C PRO A 130 10.08 0.79 -3.32
N LEU A 131 9.61 0.00 -2.33
CA LEU A 131 9.45 -1.45 -2.50
C LEU A 131 8.46 -1.80 -3.61
N PHE A 132 7.31 -1.13 -3.66
CA PHE A 132 6.31 -1.37 -4.70
C PHE A 132 6.82 -1.02 -6.09
N LYS A 133 7.60 0.06 -6.22
CA LYS A 133 8.27 0.41 -7.48
C LYS A 133 9.34 -0.61 -7.87
N PHE A 134 10.10 -1.11 -6.90
CA PHE A 134 11.06 -2.18 -7.09
C PHE A 134 10.40 -3.45 -7.63
N LEU A 135 9.32 -3.92 -7.00
CA LEU A 135 8.55 -5.08 -7.46
C LEU A 135 7.79 -4.79 -8.76
N GLY A 136 7.40 -3.53 -8.98
CA GLY A 136 6.64 -3.05 -10.13
C GLY A 136 5.22 -3.62 -10.24
N ILE A 137 4.64 -4.09 -9.14
CA ILE A 137 3.29 -4.67 -9.08
C ILE A 137 2.22 -3.58 -9.05
N LYS A 138 0.95 -3.94 -9.30
CA LYS A 138 -0.17 -3.00 -9.14
C LYS A 138 -0.53 -2.87 -7.66
N VAL A 139 -0.64 -1.65 -7.15
CA VAL A 139 -0.88 -1.40 -5.73
C VAL A 139 -2.08 -0.48 -5.55
N LEU A 140 -2.97 -0.86 -4.63
CA LEU A 140 -4.03 -0.01 -4.11
C LEU A 140 -3.73 0.33 -2.66
N ILE A 141 -3.65 1.61 -2.32
CA ILE A 141 -3.49 2.09 -0.94
C ILE A 141 -4.85 2.59 -0.48
N ILE A 142 -5.42 1.96 0.54
CA ILE A 142 -6.63 2.39 1.24
C ILE A 142 -6.19 2.95 2.58
N THR A 143 -6.52 4.22 2.85
CA THR A 143 -6.11 4.91 4.08
C THR A 143 -7.13 5.97 4.44
N ASP A 144 -7.16 6.31 5.72
CA ASP A 144 -7.98 7.37 6.26
C ASP A 144 -7.50 8.74 5.82
N ILE A 145 -8.45 9.64 5.59
CA ILE A 145 -8.15 11.03 5.25
C ILE A 145 -7.53 11.80 6.41
N ASP A 146 -7.71 11.33 7.66
CA ASP A 146 -7.19 11.96 8.89
C ASP A 146 -7.43 13.48 8.92
N ALA A 147 -8.71 13.86 8.90
CA ALA A 147 -9.13 15.26 8.92
C ALA A 147 -8.57 16.00 10.16
N ALA A 148 -7.85 17.10 9.92
CA ALA A 148 -7.15 17.84 10.95
C ALA A 148 -7.16 19.36 10.73
N ASP A 149 -6.97 20.10 11.82
CA ASP A 149 -6.63 21.52 11.80
C ASP A 149 -5.31 21.77 12.54
N LYS A 150 -4.74 22.97 12.41
CA LYS A 150 -3.54 23.37 13.14
C LYS A 150 -3.92 24.21 14.35
N ASN A 151 -3.43 23.84 15.53
CA ASN A 151 -3.54 24.70 16.70
C ASN A 151 -2.61 25.92 16.61
N ASN A 152 -2.69 26.83 17.58
CA ASN A 152 -1.85 28.04 17.65
C ASN A 152 -0.33 27.75 17.62
N ASN A 153 0.07 26.53 17.98
CA ASN A 153 1.47 26.09 17.99
C ASN A 153 1.86 25.35 16.69
N GLY A 154 0.99 25.36 15.67
CA GLY A 154 1.21 24.70 14.38
C GLY A 154 1.09 23.17 14.40
N ARG A 155 0.65 22.56 15.52
CA ARG A 155 0.47 21.11 15.62
C ARG A 155 -0.90 20.69 15.08
N TYR A 156 -0.94 19.56 14.38
CA TYR A 156 -2.18 18.97 13.91
C TYR A 156 -3.02 18.46 15.08
N ILE A 157 -4.28 18.84 15.08
CA ILE A 157 -5.33 18.36 15.99
C ILE A 157 -6.45 17.77 15.14
N LYS A 158 -7.00 16.63 15.58
CA LYS A 158 -8.14 16.00 14.88
C LYS A 158 -9.29 16.99 14.81
N SER A 159 -9.88 17.11 13.63
CA SER A 159 -10.96 18.05 13.36
C SER A 159 -12.04 17.35 12.52
N PRO A 160 -13.33 17.64 12.75
CA PRO A 160 -14.38 17.10 11.91
C PRO A 160 -14.16 17.46 10.44
N PRO A 161 -14.44 16.56 9.48
CA PRO A 161 -14.17 16.80 8.06
C PRO A 161 -14.83 18.05 7.46
N ASN A 162 -15.99 18.46 7.98
CA ASN A 162 -16.71 19.66 7.53
C ASN A 162 -15.99 20.99 7.83
N VAL A 163 -15.06 21.00 8.80
CA VAL A 163 -14.29 22.19 9.20
C VAL A 163 -12.78 22.01 9.04
N ALA A 164 -12.31 20.79 8.76
CA ALA A 164 -10.91 20.48 8.59
C ALA A 164 -10.32 21.19 7.36
N LYS A 165 -9.11 21.71 7.51
CA LYS A 165 -8.34 22.35 6.43
C LYS A 165 -7.15 21.52 5.98
N TYR A 166 -6.71 20.59 6.81
CA TYR A 166 -5.52 19.80 6.58
C TYR A 166 -5.82 18.30 6.76
N THR A 167 -4.92 17.48 6.24
CA THR A 167 -4.83 16.07 6.63
C THR A 167 -3.63 15.90 7.57
N SER A 168 -3.69 15.02 8.57
CA SER A 168 -2.49 14.59 9.31
C SER A 168 -1.80 13.37 8.69
N ASN A 169 -2.43 12.71 7.71
CA ASN A 169 -1.91 11.49 7.09
C ASN A 169 -0.63 11.79 6.27
N ALA A 170 0.49 11.26 6.72
CA ALA A 170 1.79 11.45 6.07
C ALA A 170 1.84 10.79 4.68
N SER A 171 1.12 9.70 4.48
CA SER A 171 1.11 8.97 3.21
C SER A 171 0.34 9.71 2.12
N ILE A 172 -0.79 10.34 2.45
CA ILE A 172 -1.51 11.21 1.51
C ILE A 172 -0.62 12.38 1.09
N LYS A 173 0.04 13.06 2.04
CA LYS A 173 0.96 14.18 1.75
C LYS A 173 2.11 13.74 0.85
N ALA A 174 2.76 12.63 1.18
CA ALA A 174 3.85 12.08 0.38
C ALA A 174 3.36 11.71 -1.03
N PHE A 175 2.17 11.12 -1.16
CA PHE A 175 1.60 10.76 -2.44
C PHE A 175 1.34 12.00 -3.31
N PHE A 176 0.82 13.10 -2.77
CA PHE A 176 0.47 14.32 -3.52
C PHE A 176 1.52 15.44 -3.48
N LYS A 177 2.75 15.13 -3.05
CA LYS A 177 3.83 16.11 -2.86
C LYS A 177 4.16 16.92 -4.13
N ASP A 178 4.12 16.27 -5.29
CA ASP A 178 4.33 16.87 -6.62
C ASP A 178 3.24 17.88 -7.03
N THR A 179 2.03 17.75 -6.49
CA THR A 179 0.93 18.70 -6.71
C THR A 179 0.96 19.87 -5.73
N ASN A 180 2.02 20.00 -4.92
CA ASN A 180 2.20 21.04 -3.91
C ASN A 180 1.09 21.10 -2.85
N LEU A 181 0.44 19.97 -2.54
CA LEU A 181 -0.60 19.88 -1.51
C LEU A 181 -0.11 20.43 -0.15
N ASP A 182 1.17 20.24 0.18
CA ASP A 182 1.79 20.74 1.41
C ASP A 182 1.77 22.28 1.54
N THR A 183 1.67 23.00 0.41
CA THR A 183 1.61 24.47 0.36
C THR A 183 0.18 25.01 0.33
N SER A 184 -0.81 24.14 0.19
CA SER A 184 -2.21 24.56 0.14
C SER A 184 -2.71 25.05 1.49
N ASN A 185 -3.48 26.15 1.44
CA ASN A 185 -4.19 26.69 2.60
C ASN A 185 -5.43 25.85 2.99
N ASN A 186 -5.88 24.96 2.10
CA ASN A 186 -6.99 24.04 2.35
C ASN A 186 -6.75 22.72 1.61
N GLN A 187 -5.88 21.89 2.19
CA GLN A 187 -5.55 20.55 1.67
C GLN A 187 -6.79 19.66 1.59
N PHE A 188 -7.70 19.79 2.55
CA PHE A 188 -8.87 18.93 2.64
C PHE A 188 -9.80 19.13 1.44
N LYS A 189 -10.09 20.39 1.08
CA LYS A 189 -10.88 20.72 -0.11
C LYS A 189 -10.24 20.18 -1.39
N GLU A 190 -8.94 20.36 -1.55
CA GLU A 190 -8.22 19.85 -2.73
C GLU A 190 -8.26 18.32 -2.83
N LEU A 191 -8.19 17.62 -1.70
CA LEU A 191 -8.27 16.15 -1.66
C LEU A 191 -9.65 15.64 -2.10
N VAL A 192 -10.72 16.31 -1.65
CA VAL A 192 -12.09 15.98 -2.05
C VAL A 192 -12.31 16.23 -3.55
N GLU A 193 -11.73 17.30 -4.09
CA GLU A 193 -11.85 17.68 -5.50
C GLU A 193 -10.93 16.87 -6.45
N LYS A 194 -10.02 16.03 -5.94
CA LYS A 194 -9.15 15.18 -6.77
C LYS A 194 -9.96 14.19 -7.60
N LYS A 195 -9.69 14.15 -8.90
CA LYS A 195 -10.30 13.20 -9.83
C LYS A 195 -9.66 11.83 -9.72
N THR A 196 -10.27 10.84 -10.37
CA THR A 196 -9.76 9.46 -10.38
C THR A 196 -8.35 9.38 -10.96
N GLU A 197 -8.05 10.17 -12.00
CA GLU A 197 -6.74 10.20 -12.65
C GLU A 197 -5.66 10.75 -11.71
N ASP A 198 -5.98 11.77 -10.90
CA ASP A 198 -5.04 12.36 -9.94
C ASP A 198 -4.61 11.37 -8.84
N LYS A 199 -5.47 10.39 -8.56
CA LYS A 199 -5.27 9.37 -7.52
C LYS A 199 -4.44 8.18 -8.01
N ILE A 200 -3.95 8.21 -9.25
CA ILE A 200 -3.15 7.15 -9.87
C ILE A 200 -1.78 7.69 -10.26
N LYS A 201 -0.72 6.99 -9.83
CA LYS A 201 0.67 7.29 -10.17
C LYS A 201 1.41 6.00 -10.46
N ASP A 202 1.94 5.89 -11.67
CA ASP A 202 2.54 4.65 -12.16
C ASP A 202 1.56 3.47 -11.99
N ASN A 203 1.96 2.44 -11.23
CA ASN A 203 1.14 1.29 -10.90
C ASN A 203 0.46 1.39 -9.53
N ILE A 204 0.45 2.58 -8.89
CA ILE A 204 -0.04 2.80 -7.54
C ILE A 204 -1.27 3.70 -7.59
N ARG A 205 -2.36 3.26 -6.97
CA ARG A 205 -3.57 4.05 -6.74
C ARG A 205 -3.76 4.29 -5.25
N ILE A 206 -4.18 5.50 -4.87
CA ILE A 206 -4.60 5.81 -3.50
C ILE A 206 -6.12 5.99 -3.42
N ALA A 207 -6.71 5.53 -2.34
CA ALA A 207 -8.11 5.65 -2.00
C ALA A 207 -8.24 6.10 -0.54
N TYR A 208 -9.09 7.09 -0.32
CA TYR A 208 -9.44 7.68 0.97
C TYR A 208 -10.88 8.16 0.90
N GLN A 209 -11.48 8.46 2.05
CA GLN A 209 -12.88 8.85 2.15
C GLN A 209 -13.14 10.14 1.36
N ILE A 210 -14.13 10.12 0.48
CA ILE A 210 -14.70 11.28 -0.22
C ILE A 210 -16.21 11.30 0.04
N PRO A 211 -16.90 12.45 -0.12
CA PRO A 211 -18.34 12.50 0.06
C PRO A 211 -18.99 11.62 -1.00
N GLU A 212 -20.04 10.91 -0.62
CA GLU A 212 -20.88 10.20 -1.58
C GLU A 212 -21.65 11.22 -2.44
N ILE A 213 -21.95 10.86 -3.69
CA ILE A 213 -22.52 11.78 -4.70
C ILE A 213 -23.84 12.42 -4.23
N ASP A 214 -24.58 11.74 -3.36
CA ASP A 214 -25.91 12.15 -2.88
C ASP A 214 -25.95 12.51 -1.38
N ASP A 215 -24.82 12.51 -0.66
CA ASP A 215 -24.77 12.77 0.79
C ASP A 215 -23.80 13.91 1.12
N GLU A 216 -24.22 14.86 1.96
CA GLU A 216 -23.34 15.92 2.49
C GLU A 216 -22.35 15.37 3.52
N TYR A 217 -22.54 14.11 3.97
CA TYR A 217 -21.69 13.52 4.99
C TYR A 217 -20.33 13.09 4.44
N GLN A 218 -19.28 13.77 4.91
CA GLN A 218 -17.91 13.35 4.72
C GLN A 218 -17.43 12.53 5.93
N ALA A 219 -17.15 11.24 5.70
CA ALA A 219 -16.56 10.37 6.71
C ALA A 219 -15.07 10.70 6.96
N SER A 220 -14.63 10.41 8.18
CA SER A 220 -13.26 10.63 8.65
C SER A 220 -12.39 9.37 8.71
N SER A 221 -13.01 8.20 8.87
CA SER A 221 -12.35 6.89 8.85
C SER A 221 -13.13 5.87 8.01
N PHE A 222 -12.54 4.71 7.77
CA PHE A 222 -13.20 3.60 7.10
C PHE A 222 -14.45 3.12 7.85
N GLU A 223 -14.40 2.95 9.18
CA GLU A 223 -15.55 2.55 10.00
C GLU A 223 -16.68 3.57 9.92
N ASP A 224 -16.33 4.85 9.96
CA ASP A 224 -17.27 5.95 9.87
C ASP A 224 -18.01 5.94 8.52
N ALA A 225 -17.27 5.77 7.42
CA ALA A 225 -17.85 5.61 6.08
C ALA A 225 -18.74 4.36 5.99
N PHE A 226 -18.29 3.25 6.56
CA PHE A 226 -19.03 1.99 6.54
C PHE A 226 -20.36 2.09 7.30
N ILE A 227 -20.34 2.71 8.49
CA ILE A 227 -21.55 2.94 9.30
C ILE A 227 -22.47 3.92 8.59
N ALA A 228 -21.94 5.02 8.03
CA ALA A 228 -22.72 6.03 7.35
C ALA A 228 -23.53 5.44 6.18
N LEU A 229 -22.91 4.60 5.36
CA LEU A 229 -23.56 3.91 4.23
C LEU A 229 -24.60 2.85 4.65
N ASN A 230 -24.57 2.40 5.92
CA ASN A 230 -25.44 1.35 6.42
C ASN A 230 -26.35 1.82 7.57
N LYS A 231 -26.51 3.15 7.76
CA LYS A 231 -27.35 3.73 8.84
C LYS A 231 -28.73 3.09 8.93
N ASP A 232 -29.39 2.85 7.80
CA ASP A 232 -30.74 2.26 7.75
C ASP A 232 -30.80 0.79 8.19
N ARG A 233 -29.65 0.11 8.30
CA ARG A 233 -29.54 -1.28 8.74
C ARG A 233 -29.08 -1.41 10.20
N CYS A 234 -28.76 -0.29 10.85
CA CYS A 234 -28.29 -0.24 12.23
C CYS A 234 -29.41 0.12 13.24
N VAL A 235 -30.66 0.23 12.79
CA VAL A 235 -31.86 0.51 13.62
C VAL A 235 -32.71 -0.74 13.77
#